data_AF-A0A848N6H6-F1
#
_entry.id   AF-A0A848N6H6-F1
#
_cell.length_a   1.000
_cell.length_b   1.000
_cell.length_c   1.000
_cell.angle_alpha   90.00
_cell.angle_beta   90.00
_cell.angle_gamma   90.00
#
_symmetry.space_group_name_H-M   'P 1'
#
loop_
_entity.id
_entity.type
_entity.pdbx_description
1 polymer ?
#
loop_
_entity_poly.entity_id
_entity_poly.type
_entity_poly.pdbx_seq_one_letter_code
_entity_poly.pdbx_strand_id
1 'polypeptide(L)'
;MDNFYDTAKRMQKSSKILFNNNDYHNSCYLAGYIIECYLKILFFNVSNSSNPPFTHKLTNLHSSIMSYLSSGNSSLNSYYSNNSFSNVFSDWDPFTKRYTEQNLEWSDINAQDYQNEISVAMQTLAQMRIDGYTLI
;
A
#
# COMPACT_ATOMS: atom_id res chain seq x y z
N MET A 1 12.00 -13.76 -11.24
CA MET A 1 11.34 -13.92 -9.93
C MET A 1 10.59 -12.63 -9.68
N ASP A 2 9.37 -12.72 -9.17
CA ASP A 2 8.52 -11.55 -8.93
C ASP A 2 8.96 -10.80 -7.66
N ASN A 3 8.77 -9.49 -7.61
CA ASN A 3 9.19 -8.62 -6.51
C ASN A 3 8.01 -7.68 -6.12
N PHE A 4 8.04 -7.05 -4.95
CA PHE A 4 6.91 -6.23 -4.47
C PHE A 4 6.68 -5.02 -5.37
N TYR A 5 7.74 -4.40 -5.90
CA TYR A 5 7.60 -3.25 -6.80
C TYR A 5 6.91 -3.60 -8.12
N ASP A 6 7.34 -4.67 -8.79
CA ASP A 6 6.76 -5.14 -10.05
C ASP A 6 5.33 -5.66 -9.83
N THR A 7 5.07 -6.29 -8.68
CA THR A 7 3.73 -6.67 -8.24
C THR A 7 2.84 -5.44 -8.08
N ALA A 8 3.29 -4.43 -7.35
CA ALA A 8 2.57 -3.18 -7.13
C ALA A 8 2.25 -2.47 -8.47
N LYS A 9 3.21 -2.42 -9.41
CA LYS A 9 2.98 -1.86 -10.75
C LYS A 9 1.92 -2.62 -11.54
N ARG A 10 1.98 -3.96 -11.58
CA ARG A 10 0.98 -4.76 -12.29
C ARG A 10 -0.40 -4.60 -11.65
N MET A 11 -0.47 -4.62 -10.33
CA MET A 11 -1.72 -4.43 -9.60
C MET A 11 -2.29 -3.02 -9.76
N GLN A 12 -1.45 -1.98 -9.81
CA GLN A 12 -1.91 -0.60 -10.08
C GLN A 12 -2.58 -0.52 -11.44
N LYS A 13 -1.97 -1.10 -12.48
CA LYS A 13 -2.57 -1.16 -13.81
C LYS A 13 -3.93 -1.86 -13.77
N SER A 14 -4.02 -3.02 -13.14
CA SER A 14 -5.28 -3.78 -13.03
C SER A 14 -6.34 -3.04 -12.21
N SER A 15 -5.95 -2.45 -11.08
CA SER A 15 -6.81 -1.65 -10.21
C SER A 15 -7.42 -0.47 -10.97
N LYS A 16 -6.60 0.24 -11.77
CA LYS A 16 -7.09 1.36 -12.57
C LYS A 16 -8.09 0.92 -13.66
N ILE A 17 -7.85 -0.22 -14.31
CA ILE A 17 -8.80 -0.78 -15.29
C ILE A 17 -10.14 -1.10 -14.63
N LEU A 18 -10.10 -1.78 -13.48
CA LEU A 18 -11.30 -2.13 -12.71
C LEU A 18 -12.07 -0.88 -12.27
N PHE A 19 -11.36 0.13 -11.74
CA PHE A 19 -11.95 1.41 -11.39
C PHE A 19 -12.70 2.05 -12.56
N ASN A 20 -12.05 2.13 -13.74
CA ASN A 20 -12.65 2.73 -14.93
C ASN A 20 -13.86 1.94 -15.47
N ASN A 21 -13.97 0.65 -15.12
CA ASN A 21 -15.09 -0.21 -15.49
C ASN A 21 -16.21 -0.23 -14.42
N ASN A 22 -16.11 0.61 -13.39
CA ASN A 22 -16.99 0.63 -12.21
C ASN A 22 -16.93 -0.64 -11.34
N ASP A 23 -15.89 -1.48 -11.51
CA ASP A 23 -15.61 -2.63 -10.65
C ASP A 23 -14.89 -2.19 -9.36
N TYR A 24 -15.53 -1.28 -8.62
CA TYR A 24 -14.93 -0.57 -7.47
C TYR A 24 -14.47 -1.51 -6.37
N HIS A 25 -15.27 -2.53 -6.05
CA HIS A 25 -14.89 -3.55 -5.07
C HIS A 25 -13.52 -4.18 -5.37
N ASN A 26 -13.32 -4.66 -6.61
CA ASN A 26 -12.08 -5.31 -6.99
C ASN A 26 -10.93 -4.31 -7.16
N SER A 27 -11.24 -3.07 -7.59
CA SER A 27 -10.28 -1.98 -7.63
C SER A 27 -9.69 -1.68 -6.25
N CYS A 28 -10.56 -1.50 -5.25
CA CYS A 28 -10.16 -1.22 -3.87
C CYS A 28 -9.47 -2.41 -3.21
N TYR A 29 -9.92 -3.63 -3.52
CA TYR A 29 -9.25 -4.85 -3.08
C TYR A 29 -7.78 -4.85 -3.51
N LEU A 30 -7.49 -4.57 -4.79
CA LEU A 30 -6.11 -4.47 -5.27
C LEU A 30 -5.35 -3.28 -4.68
N ALA A 31 -6.02 -2.17 -4.40
CA ALA A 31 -5.37 -1.00 -3.83
C ALA A 31 -4.70 -1.28 -2.48
N GLY A 32 -5.35 -2.04 -1.59
CA GLY A 32 -4.71 -2.41 -0.33
C GLY A 32 -3.49 -3.34 -0.49
N TYR A 33 -3.46 -4.22 -1.50
CA TYR A 33 -2.25 -4.99 -1.82
C TYR A 33 -1.11 -4.11 -2.34
N ILE A 34 -1.42 -3.05 -3.08
CA ILE A 34 -0.41 -2.09 -3.55
C ILE A 34 0.20 -1.35 -2.35
N ILE A 35 -0.64 -0.89 -1.41
CA ILE A 35 -0.17 -0.28 -0.16
C ILE A 35 0.65 -1.28 0.67
N GLU A 36 0.23 -2.55 0.74
CA GLU A 36 1.01 -3.60 1.41
C GLU A 36 2.41 -3.76 0.79
N CYS A 37 2.50 -3.81 -0.54
CA CYS A 37 3.77 -3.91 -1.26
C CYS A 37 4.67 -2.70 -0.96
N TYR A 38 4.11 -1.50 -1.01
CA TYR A 38 4.80 -0.26 -0.65
C TYR A 38 5.35 -0.30 0.79
N LEU A 39 4.53 -0.69 1.76
CA LEU A 39 4.95 -0.79 3.16
C LEU A 39 6.03 -1.87 3.35
N LYS A 40 5.96 -2.99 2.63
CA LYS A 40 6.99 -4.04 2.70
C LYS A 40 8.33 -3.58 2.14
N ILE A 41 8.32 -2.78 1.07
CA ILE A 41 9.53 -2.15 0.52
C ILE A 41 10.12 -1.15 1.54
N LEU A 42 9.29 -0.33 2.17
CA LEU A 42 9.76 0.57 3.22
C LEU A 42 10.33 -0.21 4.41
N PHE A 43 9.63 -1.24 4.88
CA PHE A 43 10.07 -2.10 5.97
C PHE A 43 11.45 -2.69 5.68
N PHE A 44 11.66 -3.20 4.46
CA PHE A 44 12.96 -3.73 4.04
C PHE A 44 14.08 -2.69 4.21
N ASN A 45 13.86 -1.46 3.74
CA ASN A 45 14.87 -0.41 3.79
C ASN A 45 15.10 0.15 5.21
N VAL A 46 14.09 0.16 6.10
CA VAL A 46 14.27 0.63 7.50
C VAL A 46 14.84 -0.44 8.43
N SER A 47 14.53 -1.71 8.19
CA SER A 47 14.94 -2.82 9.06
C SER A 47 16.18 -3.57 8.58
N ASN A 48 16.58 -3.37 7.32
CA ASN A 48 17.54 -4.22 6.60
C ASN A 48 17.18 -5.72 6.64
N SER A 49 15.90 -6.06 6.85
CA SER A 49 15.39 -7.43 6.89
C SER A 49 14.64 -7.75 5.61
N SER A 50 15.03 -8.85 4.95
CA SER A 50 14.33 -9.43 3.79
C SER A 50 13.04 -10.15 4.13
N ASN A 51 12.69 -10.25 5.43
CA ASN A 51 11.52 -10.97 5.92
C ASN A 51 10.53 -10.00 6.57
N PRO A 52 9.83 -9.15 5.81
CA PRO A 52 8.72 -8.39 6.36
C PRO A 52 7.66 -9.37 6.90
N PRO A 53 7.00 -9.05 8.02
CA PRO A 53 5.92 -9.91 8.52
C PRO A 53 4.85 -10.06 7.43
N PHE A 54 4.64 -11.29 6.96
CA PHE A 54 3.75 -11.61 5.83
C PHE A 54 2.26 -11.54 6.16
N THR A 55 1.87 -10.83 7.22
CA THR A 55 0.48 -10.69 7.58
C THR A 55 -0.14 -9.57 6.73
N HIS A 56 -1.30 -9.80 6.10
CA HIS A 56 -2.14 -8.78 5.43
C HIS A 56 -2.74 -7.75 6.42
N LYS A 57 -2.04 -7.48 7.54
CA LYS A 57 -2.42 -6.57 8.60
C LYS A 57 -1.61 -5.29 8.41
N LEU A 58 -2.14 -4.39 7.58
CA LEU A 58 -1.48 -3.13 7.24
C LEU A 58 -1.13 -2.31 8.49
N THR A 59 -2.00 -2.30 9.50
CA THR A 59 -1.81 -1.60 10.77
C THR A 59 -0.62 -2.13 11.57
N ASN A 60 -0.36 -3.43 11.55
CA ASN A 60 0.81 -4.02 12.22
C ASN A 60 2.09 -3.60 11.49
N LEU A 61 2.09 -3.68 10.16
CA LEU A 61 3.25 -3.30 9.34
C LEU A 61 3.56 -1.80 9.48
N HIS A 62 2.52 -0.95 9.46
CA HIS A 62 2.59 0.48 9.79
C HIS A 62 3.25 0.71 11.14
N SER A 63 2.78 0.04 12.19
CA SER A 63 3.29 0.20 13.56
C SER A 63 4.76 -0.19 13.67
N SER A 64 5.17 -1.27 12.99
CA SER A 64 6.58 -1.68 12.94
C SER A 64 7.45 -0.66 12.23
N ILE A 65 7.04 -0.15 11.05
CA ILE A 65 7.79 0.89 10.32
C ILE A 65 7.94 2.14 11.18
N MET A 66 6.87 2.59 11.84
CA MET A 66 6.91 3.75 12.73
C MET A 66 7.87 3.57 13.90
N SER A 67 8.01 2.35 14.45
CA SER A 67 8.99 2.08 15.50
C SER A 67 10.44 2.19 15.00
N TYR A 68 10.73 1.77 13.76
CA TYR A 68 12.06 1.96 13.16
C TYR A 68 12.34 3.43 12.83
N LEU A 69 11.35 4.14 12.28
CA LEU A 69 11.47 5.55 11.91
C LEU A 69 11.63 6.48 13.12
N SER A 70 10.99 6.15 14.25
CA SER A 70 11.09 6.93 15.50
C SER A 70 12.35 6.65 16.31
N SER A 71 13.01 5.51 16.10
CA SER A 71 14.23 5.11 16.82
C SER A 71 15.54 5.58 16.17
N GLY A 72 15.48 6.24 15.00
CA GLY A 72 16.68 6.72 14.31
C GLY A 72 16.40 7.83 13.29
N ASN A 73 17.45 8.58 12.95
CA ASN A 73 17.42 9.64 11.94
C ASN A 73 17.42 9.02 10.54
N SER A 74 16.30 8.39 10.20
CA SER A 74 16.14 7.66 8.96
C SER A 74 15.90 8.65 7.83
N SER A 75 16.79 8.69 6.84
CA SER A 75 16.56 9.36 5.56
C SER A 75 15.27 8.89 4.88
N LEU A 76 14.66 7.79 5.36
CA LEU A 76 13.40 7.27 4.85
C LEU A 76 12.15 7.98 5.41
N ASN A 77 12.29 8.87 6.40
CA ASN A 77 11.15 9.63 6.95
C ASN A 77 10.42 10.44 5.88
N SER A 78 11.12 10.94 4.85
CA SER A 78 10.51 11.68 3.74
C SER A 78 9.63 10.82 2.84
N TYR A 79 9.87 9.51 2.79
CA TYR A 79 9.07 8.57 1.99
C TYR A 79 7.94 7.94 2.79
N TYR A 80 7.69 8.40 4.02
CA TYR A 80 6.60 7.86 4.83
C TYR A 80 5.77 8.98 5.44
N SER A 81 4.51 9.06 5.02
CA SER A 81 3.54 9.99 5.57
C SER A 81 2.37 9.20 6.17
N ASN A 82 2.20 9.32 7.49
CA ASN A 82 1.15 8.63 8.25
C ASN A 82 -0.26 8.91 7.72
N ASN A 83 -0.48 10.09 7.14
CA ASN A 83 -1.80 10.52 6.69
C ASN A 83 -2.07 10.18 5.23
N SER A 84 -1.10 9.63 4.49
CA SER A 84 -1.25 9.41 3.05
C SER A 84 -2.07 8.18 2.68
N PHE A 85 -2.42 7.32 3.66
CA PHE A 85 -3.09 6.03 3.43
C PHE A 85 -4.24 5.76 4.41
N SER A 86 -4.86 6.82 4.96
CA SER A 86 -5.84 6.69 6.04
C SER A 86 -7.07 5.89 5.64
N ASN A 87 -7.54 6.04 4.40
CA ASN A 87 -8.75 5.36 3.92
C ASN A 87 -8.49 3.87 3.71
N VAL A 88 -7.32 3.50 3.17
CA VAL A 88 -6.93 2.10 3.06
C VAL A 88 -6.72 1.49 4.46
N PHE A 89 -6.11 2.21 5.41
CA PHE A 89 -5.90 1.67 6.76
C PHE A 89 -7.17 1.51 7.60
N SER A 90 -8.18 2.36 7.41
CA SER A 90 -9.44 2.26 8.15
C SER A 90 -10.31 1.11 7.65
N ASP A 91 -10.38 0.93 6.33
CA ASP A 91 -11.47 0.16 5.72
C ASP A 91 -11.02 -1.08 4.95
N TRP A 92 -9.75 -1.22 4.61
CA TRP A 92 -9.28 -2.39 3.87
C TRP A 92 -9.10 -3.61 4.79
N ASP A 93 -10.00 -4.58 4.66
CA ASP A 93 -9.88 -5.90 5.25
C ASP A 93 -10.21 -6.99 4.22
N PRO A 94 -9.19 -7.67 3.65
CA PRO A 94 -9.40 -8.67 2.61
C PRO A 94 -9.99 -9.99 3.16
N PHE A 95 -10.00 -10.20 4.47
CA PHE A 95 -10.46 -11.45 5.08
C PHE A 95 -11.91 -11.38 5.50
N THR A 96 -12.33 -10.25 6.09
CA THR A 96 -13.68 -10.13 6.66
C THR A 96 -14.63 -9.39 5.75
N LYS A 97 -14.17 -8.41 4.96
CA LYS A 97 -15.05 -7.54 4.16
C LYS A 97 -15.18 -7.92 2.69
N ARG A 98 -14.28 -8.78 2.18
CA ARG A 98 -14.24 -9.14 0.74
C ARG A 98 -15.51 -9.83 0.21
N TYR A 99 -16.18 -10.59 1.05
CA TYR A 99 -17.34 -11.40 0.64
C TYR A 99 -18.61 -11.01 1.42
N THR A 100 -18.60 -9.86 2.08
CA THR A 100 -19.77 -9.34 2.80
C THR A 100 -20.54 -8.36 1.95
N GLU A 101 -21.85 -8.55 1.83
CA GLU A 101 -22.75 -7.69 1.06
C GLU A 101 -23.13 -6.41 1.83
N GLN A 102 -22.14 -5.65 2.31
CA GLN A 102 -22.39 -4.33 2.87
C GLN A 102 -22.28 -3.29 1.74
N ASN A 103 -23.45 -2.95 1.15
CA ASN A 103 -23.62 -2.14 -0.06
C ASN A 103 -22.96 -0.75 -0.09
N LEU A 104 -22.33 -0.28 0.98
CA LEU A 104 -21.78 1.08 1.09
C LEU A 104 -20.26 1.15 1.25
N GLU A 105 -19.57 0.03 1.46
CA GLU A 105 -18.13 0.05 1.76
C GLU A 105 -17.24 0.29 0.53
N TRP A 106 -17.76 0.03 -0.67
CA TRP A 106 -16.99 0.02 -1.93
C TRP A 106 -17.61 0.91 -3.01
N SER A 107 -17.97 2.13 -2.61
CA SER A 107 -18.52 3.16 -3.50
C SER A 107 -17.45 3.71 -4.46
N ASP A 108 -17.92 4.46 -5.46
CA ASP A 108 -17.07 5.25 -6.35
C ASP A 108 -16.20 6.26 -5.57
N ILE A 109 -16.75 6.89 -4.54
CA ILE A 109 -16.03 7.83 -3.65
C ILE A 109 -14.87 7.11 -2.97
N ASN A 110 -15.14 6.01 -2.27
CA ASN A 110 -14.10 5.25 -1.56
C ASN A 110 -13.04 4.72 -2.53
N ALA A 111 -13.49 4.24 -3.70
CA ALA A 111 -12.58 3.77 -4.72
C ALA A 111 -11.69 4.88 -5.29
N GLN A 112 -12.21 6.09 -5.45
CA GLN A 112 -11.44 7.23 -5.89
C GLN A 112 -10.41 7.65 -4.84
N ASP A 113 -10.76 7.62 -3.55
CA ASP A 113 -9.81 7.87 -2.46
C ASP A 113 -8.68 6.82 -2.48
N TYR A 114 -9.03 5.54 -2.63
CA TYR A 114 -8.04 4.46 -2.74
C TYR A 114 -7.15 4.65 -3.98
N GLN A 115 -7.69 5.09 -5.12
CA GLN A 115 -6.90 5.42 -6.31
C GLN A 115 -5.89 6.55 -6.05
N ASN A 116 -6.29 7.57 -5.28
CA ASN A 116 -5.42 8.69 -4.91
C ASN A 116 -4.27 8.20 -4.01
N GLU A 117 -4.60 7.40 -2.99
CA GLU A 117 -3.62 6.86 -2.05
C GLU A 117 -2.60 5.94 -2.73
N ILE A 118 -3.03 5.03 -3.62
CA ILE A 118 -2.08 4.20 -4.37
C ILE A 118 -1.25 5.02 -5.37
N SER A 119 -1.78 6.12 -5.91
CA SER A 119 -1.00 7.01 -6.77
C SER A 119 0.16 7.63 -5.99
N VAL A 120 -0.11 8.13 -4.77
CA VAL A 120 0.92 8.64 -3.85
C VAL A 120 1.95 7.55 -3.55
N ALA A 121 1.52 6.34 -3.16
CA ALA A 121 2.45 5.24 -2.87
C ALA A 121 3.37 4.92 -4.07
N MET A 122 2.81 4.85 -5.28
CA MET A 122 3.57 4.53 -6.50
C MET A 122 4.52 5.64 -6.91
N GLN A 123 4.14 6.91 -6.73
CA GLN A 123 5.03 8.06 -6.94
C GLN A 123 6.19 8.04 -5.93
N THR A 124 5.91 7.76 -4.66
CA THR A 124 6.93 7.62 -3.63
C THR A 124 7.91 6.48 -3.94
N LEU A 125 7.42 5.31 -4.38
CA LEU A 125 8.30 4.23 -4.82
C LEU A 125 9.15 4.62 -6.02
N ALA A 126 8.59 5.35 -6.99
CA ALA A 126 9.37 5.85 -8.12
C ALA A 126 10.48 6.80 -7.65
N GLN A 127 10.21 7.68 -6.70
CA GLN A 127 11.20 8.59 -6.13
C GLN A 127 12.27 7.84 -5.34
N MET A 128 11.89 6.88 -4.48
CA MET A 128 12.84 6.01 -3.78
C MET A 128 13.80 5.30 -4.75
N ARG A 129 13.30 4.85 -5.90
CA ARG A 129 14.15 4.25 -6.95
C ARG A 129 15.19 5.23 -7.50
N ILE A 130 14.76 6.46 -7.78
CA ILE A 130 15.62 7.52 -8.31
C ILE A 130 16.71 7.85 -7.29
N ASP A 131 16.35 7.87 -6.01
CA ASP A 131 17.26 8.18 -4.91
C ASP A 131 18.17 6.99 -4.51
N GLY A 132 18.06 5.85 -5.21
CA GLY A 132 18.97 4.70 -5.09
C GLY A 132 18.54 3.63 -4.08
N TYR A 133 17.32 3.69 -3.55
CA TYR A 133 16.81 2.66 -2.63
C TYR A 133 16.44 1.36 -3.36
N THR A 134 16.51 0.25 -2.62
CA THR A 134 16.17 -1.07 -3.16
C THR A 134 14.67 -1.29 -3.08
N LEU A 135 14.06 -1.62 -4.22
CA LEU A 135 12.65 -1.96 -4.34
C LEU A 135 12.53 -3.45 -4.68
N ILE A 136 12.61 -4.29 -3.64
CA ILE A 136 12.38 -5.74 -3.73
C ILE A 136 10.90 -6.07 -3.88
#